data_AF-A0A383ES83-F1
#
_entry.id   AF-A0A383ES83-F1
#
_cell.length_a   1.000
_cell.length_b   1.000
_cell.length_c   1.000
_cell.angle_alpha   90.00
_cell.angle_beta   90.00
_cell.angle_gamma   90.00
#
_symmetry.space_group_name_H-M   'P 1'
#
loop_
_entity.id
_entity.type
_entity.pdbx_description
1 polymer ?
#
loop_
_entity_poly.entity_id
_entity_poly.type
_entity_poly.pdbx_seq_one_letter_code
_entity_poly.pdbx_strand_id
1 'polypeptide(L)'
;MLKKIVYLFKDISIVLIGWFSIVQGAYLENIPVNLHQPDGSELTFLTTGDEFYVRLHDANNYTIIQSQDDGYYYYAQLINYKVVPTIFRADQPLPSVNNLERGIQVTKEEYLQRRNNYNSHGRGRDAPTIGT
;
A
#
# COMPACT_ATOMS: atom_id res chain seq x y z
N MET A 1 -50.08 -16.63 -17.57
CA MET A 1 -49.75 -15.50 -16.66
C MET A 1 -48.65 -15.87 -15.66
N LEU A 2 -48.80 -16.95 -14.89
CA LEU A 2 -47.84 -17.38 -13.86
C LEU A 2 -46.41 -17.60 -14.36
N LYS A 3 -46.23 -18.30 -15.50
CA LYS A 3 -44.90 -18.51 -16.09
C LYS A 3 -44.18 -17.20 -16.40
N LYS A 4 -44.89 -16.19 -16.92
CA LYS A 4 -44.32 -14.88 -17.27
C LYS A 4 -43.86 -14.11 -16.03
N ILE A 5 -44.60 -14.24 -14.91
CA ILE A 5 -44.22 -13.70 -13.61
C ILE A 5 -42.98 -14.42 -13.05
N VAL A 6 -42.90 -15.75 -13.17
CA VAL A 6 -41.73 -16.53 -12.74
C VAL A 6 -40.49 -16.18 -13.56
N TYR A 7 -40.62 -16.04 -14.89
CA TYR A 7 -39.51 -15.59 -15.75
C TYR A 7 -39.09 -14.17 -15.39
N LEU A 8 -40.03 -13.26 -15.13
CA LEU A 8 -39.73 -11.89 -14.69
C LEU A 8 -38.95 -11.85 -13.38
N PHE A 9 -39.36 -12.63 -12.36
CA PHE A 9 -38.61 -12.73 -11.10
C PHE A 9 -37.23 -13.35 -11.30
N LYS A 10 -37.10 -14.36 -12.17
CA LYS A 10 -35.80 -14.97 -12.50
C LYS A 10 -34.86 -13.95 -13.16
N ASP A 11 -35.37 -13.19 -14.13
CA ASP A 11 -34.58 -12.21 -14.88
C ASP A 11 -34.13 -11.05 -13.98
N ILE A 12 -35.01 -10.58 -13.09
CA ILE A 12 -34.65 -9.60 -12.04
C ILE A 12 -33.58 -10.17 -11.10
N SER A 13 -33.71 -11.43 -10.69
CA SER A 13 -32.74 -12.08 -9.80
C SER A 13 -31.34 -12.17 -10.44
N ILE A 14 -31.27 -12.48 -11.73
CA ILE A 14 -30.00 -12.53 -12.48
C ILE A 14 -29.34 -11.15 -12.56
N VAL A 15 -30.11 -10.10 -12.81
CA VAL A 15 -29.60 -8.72 -12.85
C VAL A 15 -29.10 -8.28 -11.47
N LEU A 16 -29.81 -8.62 -10.39
CA LEU A 16 -29.40 -8.31 -9.03
C LEU A 16 -28.09 -9.01 -8.64
N ILE A 17 -27.92 -10.30 -8.98
CA ILE A 17 -26.68 -11.05 -8.71
C ILE A 17 -25.49 -10.46 -9.49
N GLY A 18 -25.71 -10.06 -10.75
CA GLY A 18 -24.67 -9.41 -11.56
C GLY A 18 -24.23 -8.08 -10.97
N TRP A 19 -25.15 -7.30 -10.41
CA TRP A 19 -24.85 -6.00 -9.79
C TRP A 19 -24.04 -6.12 -8.48
N PHE A 20 -24.23 -7.19 -7.71
CA PHE A 20 -23.44 -7.44 -6.50
C PHE A 20 -22.02 -7.96 -6.78
N SER A 21 -21.70 -8.31 -8.03
CA SER A 21 -20.41 -8.93 -8.41
C SER A 21 -19.34 -7.93 -8.85
N ILE A 22 -19.54 -6.62 -8.66
CA ILE A 22 -18.47 -5.61 -8.85
C ILE A 22 -17.48 -5.74 -7.70
N VAL A 23 -16.48 -6.61 -7.89
CA VAL A 23 -15.36 -6.81 -6.97
C VAL A 23 -14.56 -5.52 -6.86
N GLN A 24 -14.37 -5.02 -5.64
CA GLN A 24 -13.52 -3.88 -5.36
C GLN A 24 -12.05 -4.31 -5.25
N GLY A 25 -11.12 -3.44 -5.64
CA GLY A 25 -9.69 -3.64 -5.42
C GLY A 25 -9.39 -3.77 -3.92
N ALA A 26 -8.41 -4.60 -3.57
CA ALA A 26 -8.07 -4.90 -2.18
C ALA A 26 -7.14 -3.83 -1.60
N TYR A 27 -7.65 -2.60 -1.44
CA TYR A 27 -6.95 -1.60 -0.64
C TYR A 27 -6.99 -2.03 0.82
N LEU A 28 -5.82 -2.23 1.41
CA LEU A 28 -5.66 -2.66 2.80
C LEU A 28 -5.00 -1.54 3.60
N GLU A 29 -5.43 -1.39 4.85
CA GLU A 29 -4.93 -0.36 5.75
C GLU A 29 -4.42 -0.97 7.04
N ASN A 30 -3.32 -0.41 7.55
CA ASN A 30 -2.76 -0.71 8.87
C ASN A 30 -2.50 -2.20 9.12
N ILE A 31 -2.01 -2.92 8.10
CA ILE A 31 -1.64 -4.32 8.24
C ILE A 31 -0.29 -4.40 8.94
N PRO A 32 -0.17 -5.04 10.12
CA PRO A 32 1.10 -5.14 10.82
C PRO A 32 2.07 -6.04 10.06
N VAL A 33 3.34 -5.62 9.99
CA VAL A 33 4.44 -6.36 9.38
C VAL A 33 5.66 -6.32 10.29
N ASN A 34 6.37 -7.44 10.38
CA ASN A 34 7.65 -7.53 11.07
C ASN A 34 8.78 -7.55 10.04
N LEU A 35 9.78 -6.69 10.23
CA LEU A 35 10.92 -6.53 9.34
C LEU A 35 12.23 -6.71 10.10
N HIS A 36 13.20 -7.35 9.47
CA HIS A 36 14.55 -7.49 10.01
C HIS A 36 15.45 -6.37 9.49
N GLN A 37 16.25 -5.80 10.38
CA GLN A 37 17.32 -4.87 10.04
C GLN A 37 18.62 -5.63 9.71
N PRO A 38 19.62 -4.95 9.12
CA PRO A 38 20.92 -5.56 8.81
C PRO A 38 21.67 -6.11 10.03
N ASP A 39 21.45 -5.57 11.23
CA ASP A 39 22.01 -6.08 12.49
C ASP A 39 21.22 -7.27 13.06
N GLY A 40 20.14 -7.70 12.40
CA GLY A 40 19.27 -8.79 12.82
C GLY A 40 18.17 -8.38 13.80
N SER A 41 18.12 -7.12 14.25
CA SER A 41 17.02 -6.62 15.07
C SER A 41 15.70 -6.64 14.28
N GLU A 42 14.58 -6.78 15.01
CA GLU A 42 13.24 -6.87 14.43
C GLU A 42 12.44 -5.61 14.78
N LEU A 43 11.78 -5.04 13.78
CA LEU A 43 10.89 -3.89 13.92
C LEU A 43 9.49 -4.23 13.41
N THR A 44 8.47 -3.80 14.14
CA THR A 44 7.08 -3.93 13.72
C THR A 44 6.55 -2.59 13.21
N PHE A 45 6.04 -2.59 11.98
CA PHE A 45 5.45 -1.43 11.32
C PHE A 45 4.08 -1.78 10.75
N LEU A 46 3.42 -0.80 10.15
CA LEU A 46 2.14 -0.93 9.47
C LEU A 46 2.33 -0.74 7.96
N THR A 47 1.58 -1.50 7.17
CA THR A 47 1.48 -1.31 5.73
C THR A 47 0.06 -0.88 5.34
N THR A 48 0.00 0.07 4.41
CA THR A 48 -1.24 0.56 3.83
C THR A 48 -1.06 0.75 2.33
N GLY A 49 -1.98 0.21 1.51
CA GLY A 49 -1.86 0.27 0.06
C GLY A 49 -2.68 -0.77 -0.68
N ASP A 50 -2.33 -0.99 -1.95
CA ASP A 50 -2.97 -1.91 -2.87
C ASP A 50 -1.92 -2.76 -3.62
N GLU A 51 -2.35 -3.50 -4.65
CA GLU A 51 -1.46 -4.33 -5.46
C GLU A 51 -0.38 -3.57 -6.26
N PHE A 52 -0.49 -2.25 -6.38
CA PHE A 52 0.42 -1.42 -7.17
C PHE A 52 1.38 -0.62 -6.29
N TYR A 53 0.96 -0.27 -5.08
CA TYR A 53 1.78 0.46 -4.13
C TYR A 53 1.38 0.13 -2.69
N VAL A 54 2.39 -0.24 -1.89
CA VAL A 54 2.27 -0.38 -0.44
C VAL A 54 3.20 0.62 0.22
N ARG A 55 2.67 1.37 1.18
CA ARG A 55 3.43 2.29 2.02
C ARG A 55 3.67 1.68 3.38
N LEU A 56 4.92 1.71 3.83
CA LEU A 56 5.30 1.35 5.20
C LEU A 56 5.21 2.61 6.09
N HIS A 57 4.63 2.48 7.29
CA HIS A 57 4.52 3.58 8.23
C HIS A 57 4.45 3.14 9.69
N ASP A 58 4.72 4.07 10.60
CA ASP A 58 4.53 3.85 12.03
C ASP A 58 3.07 4.09 12.47
N ALA A 59 2.78 3.90 13.75
CA ALA A 59 1.47 4.15 14.35
C ALA A 59 1.06 5.63 14.34
N ASN A 60 2.00 6.56 14.19
CA ASN A 60 1.76 8.00 14.09
C ASN A 60 1.63 8.48 12.64
N ASN A 61 1.55 7.55 11.68
CA ASN A 61 1.43 7.79 10.25
C ASN A 61 2.67 8.44 9.60
N TYR A 62 3.84 8.39 10.21
CA TYR A 62 5.09 8.73 9.54
C TYR A 62 5.51 7.60 8.59
N THR A 63 5.82 7.97 7.35
CA THR A 63 6.27 7.01 6.34
C THR A 63 7.68 6.53 6.66
N ILE A 64 7.90 5.23 6.52
CA ILE A 64 9.19 4.56 6.74
C ILE A 64 9.69 4.03 5.39
N ILE A 65 10.99 4.16 5.13
CA ILE A 65 11.62 3.68 3.91
C ILE A 65 12.94 2.96 4.25
N GLN A 66 13.24 1.88 3.53
CA GLN A 66 14.53 1.21 3.65
C GLN A 66 15.59 1.99 2.86
N SER A 67 16.71 2.32 3.50
CA SER A 67 17.84 2.93 2.83
C SER A 67 18.54 1.91 1.93
N GLN A 68 18.85 2.30 0.69
CA GLN A 68 19.64 1.48 -0.23
C GLN A 68 21.14 1.50 0.11
N ASP A 69 21.59 2.43 0.95
CA ASP A 69 22.99 2.62 1.29
C ASP A 69 23.47 1.63 2.36
N ASP A 70 22.64 1.39 3.38
CA ASP A 70 22.99 0.56 4.54
C ASP A 70 21.96 -0.54 4.86
N GLY A 71 20.78 -0.54 4.22
CA GLY A 71 19.71 -1.51 4.45
C GLY A 71 18.86 -1.26 5.71
N TYR A 72 19.14 -0.21 6.49
CA TYR A 72 18.35 0.15 7.67
C TYR A 72 17.07 0.90 7.28
N TYR A 73 16.07 0.90 8.17
CA TYR A 73 14.81 1.60 7.98
C TYR A 73 14.87 2.99 8.63
N TYR A 74 14.43 4.01 7.88
CA TYR A 74 14.44 5.41 8.30
C TYR A 74 13.06 6.03 8.12
N TYR A 75 12.77 7.05 8.92
CA TYR A 75 11.66 7.95 8.61
C TYR A 75 11.93 8.63 7.28
N ALA A 76 10.89 8.79 6.46
CA ALA A 76 10.99 9.34 5.12
C ALA A 76 10.62 10.83 5.08
N GLN A 77 11.10 11.51 4.05
CA GLN A 77 10.71 12.87 3.69
C GLN A 77 10.52 13.00 2.17
N LEU A 78 9.80 14.04 1.74
CA LEU A 78 9.69 14.39 0.32
C LEU A 78 10.78 15.38 -0.06
N ILE A 79 11.62 14.99 -1.01
CA ILE A 79 12.53 15.91 -1.70
C ILE A 79 12.29 15.80 -3.19
N ASN A 80 11.99 16.93 -3.85
CA ASN A 80 11.77 16.97 -5.30
C ASN A 80 10.77 15.89 -5.78
N TYR A 81 9.64 15.76 -5.07
CA TYR A 81 8.59 14.79 -5.33
C TYR A 81 9.00 13.31 -5.20
N LYS A 82 10.12 13.02 -4.54
CA LYS A 82 10.56 11.66 -4.24
C LYS A 82 10.55 11.41 -2.74
N VAL A 83 10.06 10.23 -2.36
CA VAL A 83 10.17 9.71 -0.99
C VAL A 83 11.61 9.24 -0.79
N VAL A 84 12.32 9.86 0.15
CA VAL A 84 13.72 9.57 0.44
C VAL A 84 13.95 9.42 1.94
N PRO A 85 14.93 8.62 2.39
CA PRO A 85 15.24 8.48 3.81
C PRO A 85 15.72 9.81 4.40
N THR A 86 15.34 10.05 5.65
CA THR A 86 15.92 11.10 6.50
C THR A 86 17.14 10.55 7.23
N ILE A 87 17.74 11.36 8.11
CA ILE A 87 18.76 10.92 9.06
C ILE A 87 18.19 10.15 10.26
N PHE A 88 16.87 10.14 10.44
CA PHE A 88 16.22 9.57 11.61
C PHE A 88 15.94 8.08 11.38
N ARG A 89 16.69 7.23 12.08
CA ARG A 89 16.47 5.78 12.11
C ARG A 89 15.12 5.44 12.77
N ALA A 90 14.39 4.50 12.18
CA ALA A 90 13.04 4.14 12.60
C ALA A 90 13.00 3.29 13.89
N ASP A 91 14.13 2.71 14.29
CA ASP A 91 14.33 2.04 15.58
C ASP A 91 14.69 3.00 16.73
N GLN A 92 14.84 4.29 16.44
CA GLN A 92 15.16 5.31 17.43
C GLN A 92 13.95 6.23 17.67
N PRO A 93 13.79 6.77 18.90
CA PRO A 93 12.76 7.75 19.17
C PRO A 93 12.91 8.97 18.28
N LEU A 94 11.83 9.32 17.58
CA LEU A 94 11.80 10.52 16.74
C LEU A 94 11.85 11.77 17.64
N PRO A 95 12.74 12.76 17.38
CA PRO A 95 12.81 13.98 18.17
C PRO A 95 11.48 14.73 18.16
N SER A 96 11.09 15.34 19.28
CA SER A 96 9.83 16.10 19.37
C SER A 96 9.73 17.23 18.36
N VAL A 97 10.88 17.81 17.98
CA VAL A 97 11.01 18.77 16.89
C VAL A 97 11.65 18.06 15.69
N ASN A 98 10.81 17.44 14.86
CA ASN A 98 11.16 16.88 13.57
C ASN A 98 10.21 17.54 12.56
N ASN A 99 10.71 18.24 11.55
CA ASN A 99 9.85 18.90 10.56
C ASN A 99 9.34 17.89 9.50
N LEU A 100 9.03 16.66 9.91
CA LEU A 100 8.61 15.60 9.01
C LEU A 100 7.10 15.66 8.78
N GLU A 101 6.70 15.50 7.54
CA GLU A 101 5.30 15.37 7.17
C GLU A 101 4.83 13.93 7.35
N ARG A 102 3.58 13.77 7.80
CA ARG A 102 2.93 12.47 7.94
C ARG A 102 2.23 12.10 6.65
N GLY A 103 2.05 10.80 6.41
CA GLY A 103 1.27 10.31 5.29
C GLY A 103 1.90 10.59 3.93
N ILE A 104 3.21 10.84 3.87
CA ILE A 104 3.96 11.01 2.62
C ILE A 104 3.81 9.73 1.77
N GLN A 105 3.47 9.89 0.50
CA GLN A 105 3.35 8.80 -0.46
C GLN A 105 4.09 9.15 -1.75
N VAL A 106 4.28 8.15 -2.61
CA VAL A 106 4.72 8.38 -3.99
C VAL A 106 3.73 9.26 -4.74
N THR A 107 4.20 9.94 -5.79
CA THR A 107 3.32 10.77 -6.61
C THR A 107 2.29 9.93 -7.35
N LYS A 108 1.22 10.58 -7.80
CA LYS A 108 0.21 9.95 -8.66
C LYS A 108 0.84 9.42 -9.94
N GLU A 109 1.77 10.17 -10.52
CA GLU A 109 2.49 9.80 -11.73
C GLU A 109 3.30 8.51 -11.50
N GLU A 110 4.02 8.42 -10.38
CA GLU A 110 4.78 7.23 -10.02
C GLU A 110 3.88 6.02 -9.74
N TYR A 111 2.77 6.22 -9.01
CA TYR A 111 1.76 5.18 -8.80
C TYR A 111 1.20 4.64 -10.13
N LEU A 112 0.83 5.54 -11.06
CA LEU A 112 0.31 5.15 -12.37
C LEU A 112 1.37 4.44 -13.22
N GLN A 113 2.63 4.83 -13.12
CA GLN A 113 3.74 4.12 -13.77
C GLN A 113 3.87 2.70 -13.24
N ARG A 114 3.86 2.50 -11.92
CA ARG A 114 3.89 1.16 -11.29
C ARG A 114 2.72 0.29 -11.75
N ARG A 115 1.50 0.85 -11.74
CA ARG A 115 0.28 0.18 -12.23
C ARG A 115 0.35 -0.21 -13.71
N ASN A 116 0.84 0.69 -14.57
CA ASN A 116 0.96 0.42 -15.99
C ASN A 116 2.03 -0.65 -16.28
N ASN A 117 3.13 -0.63 -15.54
CA ASN A 117 4.19 -1.64 -15.64
C ASN A 117 3.70 -3.03 -15.24
N TYR A 118 2.87 -3.13 -14.19
CA TYR A 118 2.24 -4.39 -13.80
C TYR A 118 1.42 -5.01 -14.95
N ASN A 119 0.68 -4.19 -15.70
CA ASN A 119 -0.13 -4.65 -16.83
C ASN A 119 0.70 -5.09 -18.05
N SER A 120 1.93 -4.58 -18.21
CA SER A 120 2.77 -4.83 -19.39
C SER A 120 3.71 -6.04 -19.26
N HIS A 121 4.10 -6.44 -18.04
CA HIS A 121 5.15 -7.44 -17.83
C HIS A 121 4.69 -8.92 -17.83
N GLY A 122 3.42 -9.19 -18.12
CA GLY A 122 2.85 -10.53 -17.93
C GLY A 122 2.77 -10.89 -16.43
N ARG A 123 2.00 -11.92 -16.08
CA ARG A 123 1.65 -12.25 -14.68
C ARG A 123 2.87 -12.73 -13.84
N GLY A 124 3.79 -11.83 -13.49
CA GLY A 124 4.61 -11.95 -12.30
C GLY A 124 3.68 -11.79 -11.10
N ARG A 125 3.49 -12.86 -10.32
CA ARG A 125 2.45 -12.97 -9.29
C ARG A 125 2.84 -12.34 -7.96
N ASP A 126 3.59 -11.25 -7.96
CA ASP A 126 4.12 -10.69 -6.73
C ASP A 126 3.58 -9.27 -6.55
N ALA A 127 2.56 -9.14 -5.68
CA ALA A 127 2.22 -7.86 -5.09
C ALA A 127 3.44 -7.35 -4.30
N PRO A 128 3.65 -6.03 -4.17
CA PRO A 128 4.77 -5.50 -3.39
C PRO A 128 4.74 -6.07 -1.97
N THR A 129 5.77 -6.84 -1.62
CA THR A 129 5.84 -7.56 -0.32
C THR A 129 6.37 -6.69 0.81
N ILE A 130 7.05 -5.61 0.48
CA ILE A 130 7.58 -4.61 1.41
C ILE A 130 7.28 -3.21 0.87
N GLY A 131 6.97 -2.27 1.77
CA GLY A 131 6.68 -0.90 1.38
C GLY A 131 7.88 -0.22 0.74
N THR A 132 7.61 0.71 -0.19
CA THR A 132 8.61 1.57 -0.85
C THR A 132 8.34 3.04 -0.56
#